data_AF-A0A965MF65-F1
#
_entry.id   AF-A0A965MF65-F1
#
_cell.length_a   1.000
_cell.length_b   1.000
_cell.length_c   1.000
_cell.angle_alpha   90.00
_cell.angle_beta   90.00
_cell.angle_gamma   90.00
#
_symmetry.space_group_name_H-M   'P 1'
#
loop_
_entity.id
_entity.type
_entity.pdbx_description
1 polymer ?
#
loop_
_entity_poly.entity_id
_entity_poly.type
_entity_poly.pdbx_seq_one_letter_code
_entity_poly.pdbx_strand_id
1 'polypeptide(L)'
;TTNKILEQYLKDKGIPASDIFVNYTPFGHNDWSKIVADVVALGADGKKVGVISTINGDANIGFYKELAAAGVSADDIPVVAFSVGEEELSGLDTSNLVGHLAAWNYFQSSKNEANASFVKKWKAKMGANRVTNDPMEAHYIGFNMWVNAVEKAGTTDVDAVRKAMYGQTFPNLTGGTAEMLPNHHLKKPVLIGEIQSDGQFDIISQTAEVPGDAWTDYLPESAELVSDWQSLGCGMYNTKTKTCIQLTSNY
;
A
#
# COMPACT_ATOMS: atom_id res chain seq x y z
N THR A 1 4.88 -5.04 -11.57
CA THR A 1 5.87 -4.00 -11.19
C THR A 1 6.42 -4.22 -9.80
N THR A 2 5.60 -4.24 -8.73
CA THR A 2 6.06 -4.44 -7.34
C THR A 2 6.98 -5.64 -7.14
N ASN A 3 6.61 -6.82 -7.64
CA ASN A 3 7.44 -8.04 -7.50
C ASN A 3 8.84 -7.89 -8.11
N LYS A 4 8.96 -7.18 -9.25
CA LYS A 4 10.26 -6.90 -9.89
C LYS A 4 11.11 -5.97 -9.01
N ILE A 5 10.49 -4.96 -8.40
CA ILE A 5 11.15 -4.03 -7.48
C ILE A 5 11.64 -4.78 -6.24
N LEU A 6 10.78 -5.59 -5.62
CA LEU A 6 11.11 -6.37 -4.43
C LEU A 6 12.21 -7.39 -4.71
N GLU A 7 12.15 -8.11 -5.83
CA GLU A 7 13.19 -9.06 -6.21
C GLU A 7 14.56 -8.37 -6.33
N GLN A 8 14.61 -7.21 -6.99
CA GLN A 8 15.85 -6.45 -7.11
C GLN A 8 16.32 -5.90 -5.76
N TYR A 9 15.40 -5.33 -4.96
CA TYR A 9 15.68 -4.85 -3.60
C TYR A 9 16.31 -5.93 -2.74
N LEU A 10 15.75 -7.15 -2.74
CA LEU A 10 16.26 -8.27 -1.95
C LEU A 10 17.66 -8.71 -2.42
N LYS A 11 17.89 -8.76 -3.74
CA LYS A 11 19.22 -9.05 -4.29
C LYS A 11 20.25 -7.98 -3.89
N ASP A 12 19.87 -6.71 -3.93
CA ASP A 12 20.73 -5.60 -3.52
C ASP A 12 21.04 -5.62 -2.00
N LYS A 13 20.13 -6.21 -1.21
CA LYS A 13 20.36 -6.51 0.22
C LYS A 13 21.17 -7.77 0.48
N GLY A 14 21.61 -8.47 -0.57
CA GLY A 14 22.47 -9.65 -0.47
C GLY A 14 21.71 -10.97 -0.32
N ILE A 15 20.39 -10.99 -0.52
CA ILE A 15 19.63 -12.25 -0.56
C ILE A 15 19.96 -12.98 -1.87
N PRO A 16 20.44 -14.24 -1.81
CA PRO A 16 20.74 -15.01 -3.01
C PRO A 16 19.50 -15.18 -3.90
N ALA A 17 19.67 -15.13 -5.21
CA ALA A 17 18.57 -15.35 -6.15
C ALA A 17 17.93 -16.74 -5.98
N SER A 18 18.68 -17.75 -5.52
CA SER A 18 18.17 -19.08 -5.19
C SER A 18 17.22 -19.10 -3.99
N ASP A 19 17.27 -18.07 -3.14
CA ASP A 19 16.43 -17.92 -1.95
C ASP A 19 15.22 -17.00 -2.21
N ILE A 20 15.02 -16.56 -3.47
CA ILE A 20 13.90 -15.71 -3.87
C ILE A 20 12.99 -16.51 -4.82
N PHE A 21 11.76 -16.74 -4.38
CA PHE A 21 10.70 -17.37 -5.17
C PHE A 21 9.64 -16.35 -5.54
N VAL A 22 9.42 -16.15 -6.85
CA VAL A 22 8.39 -15.25 -7.37
C VAL A 22 7.40 -16.05 -8.19
N ASN A 23 6.13 -15.98 -7.81
CA ASN A 23 5.05 -16.67 -8.51
C ASN A 23 3.88 -15.72 -8.82
N TYR A 24 3.25 -15.93 -9.98
CA TYR A 24 2.08 -15.17 -10.43
C TYR A 24 0.94 -16.12 -10.73
N THR A 25 -0.26 -15.71 -10.33
CA THR A 25 -1.49 -16.43 -10.63
C THR A 25 -2.46 -15.50 -11.37
N PRO A 26 -3.36 -16.04 -12.22
CA PRO A 26 -4.43 -15.24 -12.81
C PRO A 26 -5.43 -14.81 -11.72
N PHE A 27 -6.20 -13.76 -11.99
CA PHE A 27 -7.33 -13.39 -11.14
C PHE A 27 -8.30 -14.56 -10.98
N GLY A 28 -8.85 -14.73 -9.77
CA GLY A 28 -9.77 -15.83 -9.43
C GLY A 28 -9.09 -17.20 -9.29
N HIS A 29 -7.76 -17.27 -9.26
CA HIS A 29 -7.05 -18.52 -8.96
C HIS A 29 -7.42 -19.08 -7.58
N ASN A 30 -7.62 -20.40 -7.52
CA ASN A 30 -8.17 -21.08 -6.34
C ASN A 30 -7.39 -22.34 -5.90
N ASP A 31 -6.46 -22.84 -6.70
CA ASP A 31 -5.63 -24.01 -6.36
C ASP A 31 -4.24 -23.60 -5.88
N TRP A 32 -4.13 -23.36 -4.57
CA TRP A 32 -2.91 -22.87 -3.93
C TRP A 32 -1.96 -23.97 -3.46
N SER A 33 -2.39 -25.23 -3.53
CA SER A 33 -1.72 -26.39 -2.90
C SER A 33 -0.25 -26.49 -3.29
N LYS A 34 0.04 -26.41 -4.59
CA LYS A 34 1.42 -26.44 -5.09
C LYS A 34 2.26 -25.25 -4.63
N ILE A 35 1.69 -24.04 -4.69
CA ILE A 35 2.41 -22.81 -4.32
C ILE A 35 2.75 -22.83 -2.83
N VAL A 36 1.82 -23.25 -1.98
CA VAL A 36 2.05 -23.40 -0.54
C VAL A 36 3.09 -24.49 -0.26
N ALA A 37 3.04 -25.62 -0.95
CA ALA A 37 4.06 -26.66 -0.82
C ALA A 37 5.46 -26.14 -1.19
N ASP A 38 5.56 -25.35 -2.27
CA ASP A 38 6.82 -24.71 -2.69
C ASP A 38 7.33 -23.71 -1.63
N VAL A 39 6.43 -22.91 -1.03
CA VAL A 39 6.76 -21.97 0.07
C VAL A 39 7.29 -22.73 1.31
N VAL A 40 6.61 -23.80 1.72
CA VAL A 40 7.05 -24.64 2.86
C VAL A 40 8.41 -25.28 2.57
N ALA A 41 8.64 -25.72 1.33
CA ALA A 41 9.91 -26.35 0.94
C ALA A 41 11.11 -25.38 1.03
N LEU A 42 10.92 -24.07 0.88
CA LEU A 42 11.99 -23.08 1.08
C LEU A 42 12.53 -23.04 2.51
N GLY A 43 11.72 -23.47 3.50
CA GLY A 43 12.11 -23.52 4.91
C GLY A 43 12.61 -24.90 5.37
N ALA A 44 12.62 -25.90 4.47
CA ALA A 44 12.91 -27.29 4.84
C ALA A 44 14.35 -27.51 5.34
N ASP A 45 15.28 -26.62 4.99
CA ASP A 45 16.67 -26.63 5.45
C ASP A 45 16.90 -25.82 6.74
N GLY A 46 15.82 -25.35 7.39
CA GLY A 46 15.85 -24.55 8.61
C GLY A 46 16.02 -23.04 8.38
N LYS A 47 16.04 -22.58 7.13
CA LYS A 47 15.98 -21.14 6.82
C LYS A 47 14.65 -20.53 7.25
N LYS A 48 14.72 -19.25 7.62
CA LYS A 48 13.53 -18.44 7.86
C LYS A 48 12.93 -18.02 6.53
N VAL A 49 11.63 -18.28 6.35
CA VAL A 49 10.88 -17.92 5.16
C VAL A 49 9.87 -16.84 5.52
N GLY A 50 9.68 -15.88 4.63
CA GLY A 50 8.60 -14.90 4.70
C GLY A 50 7.99 -14.73 3.33
N VAL A 51 6.70 -14.42 3.27
CA VAL A 51 5.96 -14.21 2.02
C VAL A 51 5.56 -12.75 1.91
N ILE A 52 5.86 -12.12 0.78
CA ILE A 52 5.26 -10.83 0.42
C ILE A 52 4.13 -11.10 -0.56
N SER A 53 2.89 -10.83 -0.15
CA SER A 53 1.70 -11.09 -0.96
C SER A 53 1.21 -9.82 -1.65
N THR A 54 1.12 -9.89 -2.98
CA THR A 54 0.43 -8.91 -3.82
C THR A 54 -0.87 -9.48 -4.41
N ILE A 55 -1.43 -10.51 -3.76
CA ILE A 55 -2.68 -11.14 -4.17
C ILE A 55 -3.84 -10.17 -3.87
N ASN A 56 -4.73 -10.00 -4.82
CA ASN A 56 -5.87 -9.07 -4.70
C ASN A 56 -7.18 -9.84 -4.61
N GLY A 57 -8.16 -9.26 -3.91
CA GLY A 57 -9.52 -9.79 -3.83
C GLY A 57 -9.65 -11.08 -3.04
N ASP A 58 -10.68 -11.85 -3.38
CA ASP A 58 -11.10 -13.09 -2.72
C ASP A 58 -10.07 -14.23 -2.80
N ALA A 59 -9.19 -14.19 -3.80
CA ALA A 59 -8.10 -15.14 -3.99
C ALA A 59 -7.17 -15.23 -2.77
N ASN A 60 -7.06 -14.17 -1.95
CA ASN A 60 -6.32 -14.19 -0.68
C ASN A 60 -6.82 -15.31 0.25
N ILE A 61 -8.13 -15.54 0.34
CA ILE A 61 -8.73 -16.51 1.26
C ILE A 61 -8.23 -17.91 0.96
N GLY A 62 -8.20 -18.29 -0.33
CA GLY A 62 -7.74 -19.60 -0.75
C GLY A 62 -6.28 -19.83 -0.35
N PHE A 63 -5.44 -18.81 -0.49
CA PHE A 63 -4.04 -18.88 -0.12
C PHE A 63 -3.85 -19.08 1.39
N TYR A 64 -4.51 -18.28 2.24
CA TYR A 64 -4.40 -18.42 3.70
C TYR A 64 -5.03 -19.72 4.21
N LYS A 65 -6.14 -20.18 3.62
CA LYS A 65 -6.72 -21.48 3.96
C LYS A 65 -5.77 -22.62 3.66
N GLU A 66 -5.07 -22.56 2.53
CA GLU A 66 -4.10 -23.59 2.16
C GLU A 66 -2.85 -23.56 3.06
N LEU A 67 -2.36 -22.37 3.44
CA LEU A 67 -1.31 -22.24 4.45
C LEU A 67 -1.70 -22.90 5.77
N ALA A 68 -2.90 -22.58 6.27
CA ALA A 68 -3.41 -23.18 7.50
C ALA A 68 -3.63 -24.70 7.37
N ALA A 69 -4.09 -25.19 6.22
CA ALA A 69 -4.24 -26.62 5.95
C ALA A 69 -2.89 -27.37 5.93
N ALA A 70 -1.83 -26.68 5.49
CA ALA A 70 -0.45 -27.15 5.58
C ALA A 70 0.17 -27.00 6.98
N GLY A 71 -0.59 -26.50 7.96
CA GLY A 71 -0.13 -26.29 9.34
C GLY A 71 0.81 -25.10 9.50
N VAL A 72 0.83 -24.16 8.55
CA VAL A 72 1.67 -22.96 8.58
C VAL A 72 0.94 -21.85 9.31
N SER A 73 1.52 -21.37 10.42
CA SER A 73 1.05 -20.18 11.12
C SER A 73 1.84 -18.93 10.72
N ALA A 74 1.33 -17.76 11.12
CA ALA A 74 2.05 -16.49 10.95
C ALA A 74 3.38 -16.42 11.72
N ASP A 75 3.50 -17.17 12.84
CA ASP A 75 4.74 -17.28 13.62
C ASP A 75 5.81 -18.10 12.90
N ASP A 76 5.39 -19.08 12.08
CA ASP A 76 6.29 -19.94 11.32
C ASP A 76 6.74 -19.27 10.01
N ILE A 77 5.79 -18.82 9.19
CA ILE A 77 6.02 -18.15 7.92
C ILE A 77 5.09 -16.92 7.84
N PRO A 78 5.58 -15.73 8.24
CA PRO A 78 4.76 -14.52 8.17
C PRO A 78 4.49 -14.16 6.71
N VAL A 79 3.26 -13.72 6.46
CA VAL A 79 2.81 -13.17 5.19
C VAL A 79 2.61 -11.68 5.41
N VAL A 80 3.24 -10.84 4.60
CA VAL A 80 3.00 -9.39 4.56
C VAL A 80 2.22 -9.07 3.29
N ALA A 81 0.96 -8.70 3.43
CA ALA A 81 0.09 -8.37 2.30
C ALA A 81 0.10 -6.86 2.00
N PHE A 82 0.13 -6.51 0.70
CA PHE A 82 0.01 -5.12 0.21
C PHE A 82 -1.38 -4.84 -0.38
N SER A 83 -2.33 -5.76 -0.24
CA SER A 83 -3.63 -5.70 -0.93
C SER A 83 -4.77 -6.36 -0.13
N VAL A 84 -4.65 -6.40 1.20
CA VAL A 84 -5.69 -6.86 2.14
C VAL A 84 -5.99 -5.74 3.13
N GLY A 85 -7.22 -5.24 3.16
CA GLY A 85 -7.68 -4.21 4.10
C GLY A 85 -8.96 -4.60 4.85
N GLU A 86 -9.43 -3.73 5.74
CA GLU A 86 -10.57 -4.01 6.63
C GLU A 86 -11.86 -4.31 5.86
N GLU A 87 -12.10 -3.60 4.74
CA GLU A 87 -13.29 -3.82 3.92
C GLU A 87 -13.30 -5.23 3.34
N GLU A 88 -12.17 -5.69 2.79
CA GLU A 88 -12.02 -7.05 2.30
C GLU A 88 -12.23 -8.05 3.45
N LEU A 89 -11.60 -7.84 4.60
CA LEU A 89 -11.69 -8.75 5.75
C LEU A 89 -13.10 -8.85 6.35
N SER A 90 -13.91 -7.78 6.27
CA SER A 90 -15.25 -7.73 6.88
C SER A 90 -16.24 -8.77 6.33
N GLY A 91 -15.98 -9.29 5.13
CA GLY A 91 -16.81 -10.33 4.49
C GLY A 91 -16.28 -11.75 4.64
N LEU A 92 -15.15 -11.96 5.32
CA LEU A 92 -14.37 -13.19 5.22
C LEU A 92 -14.17 -13.87 6.58
N ASP A 93 -13.90 -15.17 6.55
CA ASP A 93 -13.40 -15.90 7.71
C ASP A 93 -11.92 -15.58 7.92
N THR A 94 -11.63 -14.76 8.93
CA THR A 94 -10.29 -14.26 9.25
C THR A 94 -9.49 -15.19 10.15
N SER A 95 -10.04 -16.32 10.59
CA SER A 95 -9.40 -17.22 11.56
C SER A 95 -7.99 -17.65 11.14
N ASN A 96 -7.81 -17.99 9.85
CA ASN A 96 -6.52 -18.37 9.27
C ASN A 96 -5.62 -17.18 8.88
N LEU A 97 -6.10 -15.95 9.05
CA LEU A 97 -5.37 -14.73 8.73
C LEU A 97 -4.76 -14.06 9.97
N VAL A 98 -5.23 -14.42 11.17
CA VAL A 98 -4.78 -13.83 12.44
C VAL A 98 -3.25 -13.95 12.57
N GLY A 99 -2.60 -12.85 12.96
CA GLY A 99 -1.14 -12.78 13.13
C GLY A 99 -0.37 -12.46 11.85
N HIS A 100 -0.95 -12.68 10.66
CA HIS A 100 -0.32 -12.21 9.43
C HIS A 100 -0.37 -10.68 9.33
N LEU A 101 0.51 -10.13 8.50
CA LEU A 101 0.76 -8.70 8.45
C LEU A 101 0.18 -8.06 7.18
N ALA A 102 -0.15 -6.79 7.27
CA ALA A 102 -0.41 -5.93 6.12
C ALA A 102 0.41 -4.65 6.21
N ALA A 103 0.79 -4.10 5.06
CA ALA A 103 1.48 -2.82 4.96
C ALA A 103 0.62 -1.80 4.21
N TRP A 104 0.28 -0.70 4.88
CA TRP A 104 -0.60 0.36 4.38
C TRP A 104 -0.19 1.73 4.89
N ASN A 105 -0.80 2.81 4.39
CA ASN A 105 -0.60 4.16 4.93
C ASN A 105 -1.66 4.55 5.98
N TYR A 106 -2.62 3.67 6.26
CA TYR A 106 -3.69 3.87 7.23
C TYR A 106 -4.32 2.54 7.65
N PHE A 107 -4.70 2.45 8.92
CA PHE A 107 -5.62 1.44 9.45
C PHE A 107 -6.70 2.13 10.27
N GLN A 108 -7.93 1.64 10.22
CA GLN A 108 -9.08 2.17 10.98
C GLN A 108 -8.80 2.20 12.49
N SER A 109 -7.97 1.29 12.99
CA SER A 109 -7.56 1.19 14.39
C SER A 109 -6.62 2.30 14.87
N SER A 110 -6.19 3.21 13.98
CA SER A 110 -5.32 4.35 14.31
C SER A 110 -5.86 5.18 15.49
N LYS A 111 -5.04 5.39 16.53
CA LYS A 111 -5.48 6.02 17.79
C LYS A 111 -5.18 7.52 17.80
N ASN A 112 -6.09 8.33 17.25
CA ASN A 112 -6.06 9.79 17.37
C ASN A 112 -7.46 10.40 17.20
N GLU A 113 -7.62 11.67 17.60
CA GLU A 113 -8.91 12.37 17.58
C GLU A 113 -9.48 12.57 16.17
N ALA A 114 -8.62 12.85 15.18
CA ALA A 114 -9.04 13.04 13.80
C ALA A 114 -9.65 11.76 13.23
N ASN A 115 -9.00 10.62 13.46
CA ASN A 115 -9.51 9.31 13.07
C ASN A 115 -10.80 8.95 13.79
N ALA A 116 -10.85 9.12 15.11
CA ALA A 116 -12.04 8.79 15.89
C ALA A 116 -13.26 9.61 15.41
N SER A 117 -13.06 10.88 15.08
CA SER A 117 -14.09 11.75 14.50
C SER A 117 -14.51 11.29 13.10
N PHE A 118 -13.55 10.94 12.24
CA PHE A 118 -13.81 10.39 10.91
C PHE A 118 -14.61 9.09 10.97
N VAL A 119 -14.14 8.09 11.71
CA VAL A 119 -14.79 6.77 11.86
C VAL A 119 -16.20 6.92 12.42
N LYS A 120 -16.41 7.83 13.39
CA LYS A 120 -17.76 8.12 13.90
C LYS A 120 -18.69 8.64 12.82
N LYS A 121 -18.24 9.61 12.00
CA LYS A 121 -19.04 10.15 10.88
C LYS A 121 -19.27 9.10 9.80
N TRP A 122 -18.26 8.30 9.48
CA TRP A 122 -18.35 7.19 8.54
C TRP A 122 -19.43 6.19 8.96
N LYS A 123 -19.35 5.69 10.20
CA LYS A 123 -20.34 4.74 10.74
C LYS A 123 -21.74 5.34 10.84
N ALA A 124 -21.88 6.63 11.15
CA ALA A 124 -23.17 7.31 11.13
C ALA A 124 -23.78 7.40 9.71
N LYS A 125 -22.94 7.52 8.67
CA LYS A 125 -23.38 7.63 7.28
C LYS A 125 -23.60 6.27 6.61
N MET A 126 -22.72 5.32 6.85
CA MET A 126 -22.64 4.04 6.13
C MET A 126 -23.26 2.88 6.91
N GLY A 127 -23.37 3.01 8.23
CA GLY A 127 -23.89 1.98 9.15
C GLY A 127 -22.87 1.58 10.22
N ALA A 128 -23.37 1.20 11.40
CA ALA A 128 -22.53 0.93 12.58
C ALA A 128 -21.51 -0.21 12.39
N ASN A 129 -21.85 -1.18 11.55
CA ASN A 129 -21.02 -2.35 11.26
C ASN A 129 -20.08 -2.13 10.06
N ARG A 130 -20.13 -0.97 9.40
CA ARG A 130 -19.26 -0.67 8.27
C ARG A 130 -17.87 -0.26 8.77
N VAL A 131 -16.87 -0.71 8.02
CA VAL A 131 -15.46 -0.37 8.21
C VAL A 131 -15.01 0.61 7.13
N THR A 132 -13.87 1.25 7.35
CA THR A 132 -13.11 2.03 6.36
C THR A 132 -11.70 1.42 6.26
N ASN A 133 -11.01 1.67 5.15
CA ASN A 133 -9.66 1.17 4.89
C ASN A 133 -8.78 2.27 4.27
N ASP A 134 -7.52 1.94 3.97
CA ASP A 134 -6.53 2.89 3.43
C ASP A 134 -6.96 3.57 2.11
N PRO A 135 -7.47 2.87 1.07
CA PRO A 135 -7.95 3.54 -0.14
C PRO A 135 -9.08 4.57 0.11
N MET A 136 -10.00 4.26 1.03
CA MET A 136 -11.09 5.18 1.39
C MET A 136 -10.55 6.41 2.14
N GLU A 137 -9.58 6.22 3.04
CA GLU A 137 -8.92 7.32 3.73
C GLU A 137 -8.13 8.21 2.75
N ALA A 138 -7.38 7.60 1.83
CA ALA A 138 -6.61 8.32 0.84
C ALA A 138 -7.51 9.20 -0.04
N HIS A 139 -8.69 8.69 -0.41
CA HIS A 139 -9.71 9.47 -1.11
C HIS A 139 -10.26 10.62 -0.26
N TYR A 140 -10.56 10.37 1.02
CA TYR A 140 -11.02 11.41 1.94
C TYR A 140 -10.00 12.56 2.04
N ILE A 141 -8.73 12.24 2.28
CA ILE A 141 -7.67 13.26 2.37
C ILE A 141 -7.50 13.98 1.02
N GLY A 142 -7.33 13.22 -0.07
CA GLY A 142 -7.08 13.78 -1.40
C GLY A 142 -8.22 14.69 -1.89
N PHE A 143 -9.48 14.30 -1.64
CA PHE A 143 -10.63 15.12 -2.03
C PHE A 143 -10.73 16.40 -1.22
N ASN A 144 -10.47 16.37 0.10
CA ASN A 144 -10.45 17.59 0.90
C ASN A 144 -9.31 18.53 0.49
N MET A 145 -8.13 17.99 0.16
CA MET A 145 -7.04 18.81 -0.42
C MET A 145 -7.45 19.45 -1.75
N TRP A 146 -8.15 18.70 -2.61
CA TRP A 146 -8.70 19.23 -3.86
C TRP A 146 -9.71 20.36 -3.62
N VAL A 147 -10.63 20.20 -2.65
CA VAL A 147 -11.57 21.27 -2.27
C VAL A 147 -10.80 22.52 -1.82
N ASN A 148 -9.81 22.38 -0.93
CA ASN A 148 -8.97 23.50 -0.48
C ASN A 148 -8.25 24.18 -1.65
N ALA A 149 -7.78 23.40 -2.64
CA ALA A 149 -7.12 23.94 -3.83
C ALA A 149 -8.10 24.67 -4.76
N VAL A 150 -9.32 24.16 -4.95
CA VAL A 150 -10.39 24.83 -5.70
C VAL A 150 -10.76 26.16 -5.06
N GLU A 151 -10.93 26.20 -3.73
CA GLU A 151 -11.22 27.43 -2.99
C GLU A 151 -10.08 28.43 -3.12
N LYS A 152 -8.83 27.97 -2.98
CA LYS A 152 -7.63 28.81 -3.18
C LYS A 152 -7.50 29.34 -4.60
N ALA A 153 -7.86 28.54 -5.61
CA ALA A 153 -7.82 28.94 -7.01
C ALA A 153 -9.00 29.84 -7.41
N GLY A 154 -10.11 29.79 -6.67
CA GLY A 154 -11.35 30.48 -7.02
C GLY A 154 -12.05 29.92 -8.28
N THR A 155 -11.68 28.70 -8.70
CA THR A 155 -12.16 28.07 -9.93
C THR A 155 -11.97 26.56 -9.87
N THR A 156 -12.71 25.82 -10.70
CA THR A 156 -12.52 24.37 -10.93
C THR A 156 -11.69 24.08 -12.17
N ASP A 157 -11.08 25.10 -12.80
CA ASP A 157 -10.15 24.91 -13.92
C ASP A 157 -8.97 24.03 -13.51
N VAL A 158 -8.69 22.99 -14.31
CA VAL A 158 -7.73 21.93 -13.96
C VAL A 158 -6.33 22.49 -13.75
N ASP A 159 -5.87 23.39 -14.62
CA ASP A 159 -4.52 23.93 -14.55
C ASP A 159 -4.34 24.88 -13.36
N ALA A 160 -5.35 25.69 -13.07
CA ALA A 160 -5.38 26.56 -11.89
C ALA A 160 -5.39 25.73 -10.59
N VAL A 161 -6.25 24.71 -10.51
CA VAL A 161 -6.35 23.83 -9.34
C VAL A 161 -5.06 23.02 -9.16
N ARG A 162 -4.49 22.45 -10.23
CA ARG A 162 -3.22 21.71 -10.17
C ARG A 162 -2.09 22.57 -9.58
N LYS A 163 -1.99 23.84 -9.97
CA LYS A 163 -1.01 24.78 -9.38
C LYS A 163 -1.28 25.04 -7.91
N ALA A 164 -2.55 25.12 -7.52
CA ALA A 164 -2.96 25.33 -6.13
C ALA A 164 -2.80 24.08 -5.25
N MET A 165 -2.68 22.89 -5.84
CA MET A 165 -2.47 21.60 -5.15
C MET A 165 -1.05 21.43 -4.60
N TYR A 166 -0.02 21.99 -5.23
CA TYR A 166 1.35 21.86 -4.73
C TYR A 166 1.52 22.43 -3.32
N GLY A 167 2.01 21.61 -2.39
CA GLY A 167 2.17 21.96 -0.98
C GLY A 167 0.86 22.06 -0.21
N GLN A 168 -0.29 21.61 -0.75
CA GLN A 168 -1.50 21.48 0.04
C GLN A 168 -1.27 20.52 1.20
N THR A 169 -1.81 20.89 2.36
CA THR A 169 -1.73 20.08 3.57
C THR A 169 -3.11 19.73 4.08
N PHE A 170 -3.20 18.58 4.75
CA PHE A 170 -4.43 18.14 5.40
C PHE A 170 -4.08 17.24 6.59
N PRO A 171 -4.84 17.26 7.70
CA PRO A 171 -4.58 16.36 8.83
C PRO A 171 -4.63 14.88 8.41
N ASN A 172 -3.59 14.12 8.75
CA ASN A 172 -3.58 12.67 8.54
C ASN A 172 -4.52 11.99 9.54
N LEU A 173 -5.22 10.95 9.10
CA LEU A 173 -6.02 10.13 10.02
C LEU A 173 -5.16 9.14 10.82
N THR A 174 -3.86 9.10 10.58
CA THR A 174 -2.85 8.38 11.38
C THR A 174 -2.11 9.29 12.37
N GLY A 175 -2.52 10.57 12.48
CA GLY A 175 -1.77 11.61 13.16
C GLY A 175 -0.74 12.29 12.25
N GLY A 176 -0.35 13.51 12.60
CA GLY A 176 0.52 14.34 11.77
C GLY A 176 -0.22 14.99 10.59
N THR A 177 0.51 15.27 9.51
CA THR A 177 -0.01 16.08 8.38
C THR A 177 0.38 15.46 7.04
N ALA A 178 -0.62 15.15 6.21
CA ALA A 178 -0.39 14.82 4.80
C ALA A 178 -0.01 16.08 4.03
N GLU A 179 0.92 15.93 3.08
CA GLU A 179 1.34 17.01 2.18
C GLU A 179 1.35 16.52 0.74
N MET A 180 0.74 17.29 -0.16
CA MET A 180 0.79 17.08 -1.60
C MET A 180 2.11 17.61 -2.17
N LEU A 181 2.96 16.71 -2.64
CA LEU A 181 4.28 17.04 -3.16
C LEU A 181 4.21 17.49 -4.64
N PRO A 182 5.26 18.15 -5.16
CA PRO A 182 5.34 18.55 -6.57
C PRO A 182 5.25 17.40 -7.58
N ASN A 183 5.48 16.16 -7.15
CA ASN A 183 5.33 14.95 -7.95
C ASN A 183 3.91 14.36 -7.92
N HIS A 184 2.93 15.08 -7.36
CA HIS A 184 1.54 14.64 -7.13
C HIS A 184 1.37 13.41 -6.23
N HIS A 185 2.41 13.01 -5.49
CA HIS A 185 2.29 12.01 -4.44
C HIS A 185 2.11 12.68 -3.07
N LEU A 186 1.58 11.93 -2.11
CA LEU A 186 1.44 12.39 -0.75
C LEU A 186 2.66 11.99 0.09
N LYS A 187 3.08 12.90 0.97
CA LYS A 187 3.93 12.57 2.11
C LYS A 187 3.05 12.01 3.24
N LYS A 188 3.16 10.71 3.53
CA LYS A 188 2.34 9.98 4.52
C LYS A 188 3.17 8.93 5.25
N PRO A 189 2.80 8.51 6.48
CA PRO A 189 3.50 7.43 7.15
C PRO A 189 3.18 6.09 6.47
N VAL A 190 4.06 5.10 6.66
CA VAL A 190 3.81 3.70 6.34
C VAL A 190 3.63 2.94 7.64
N LEU A 191 2.60 2.10 7.71
CA LEU A 191 2.20 1.33 8.86
C LEU A 191 2.32 -0.16 8.53
N ILE A 192 2.73 -0.94 9.52
CA ILE A 192 2.60 -2.39 9.52
C ILE A 192 1.55 -2.76 10.56
N GLY A 193 0.52 -3.47 10.11
CA GLY A 193 -0.60 -3.93 10.94
C GLY A 193 -0.65 -5.45 11.00
N GLU A 194 -0.89 -5.99 12.18
CA GLU A 194 -1.14 -7.41 12.41
C GLU A 194 -2.64 -7.69 12.40
N ILE A 195 -3.08 -8.64 11.57
CA ILE A 195 -4.49 -9.00 11.43
C ILE A 195 -5.02 -9.60 12.73
N GLN A 196 -6.13 -9.05 13.21
CA GLN A 196 -6.83 -9.48 14.41
C GLN A 196 -8.06 -10.33 14.07
N SER A 197 -8.54 -11.10 15.05
CA SER A 197 -9.68 -12.01 14.88
C SER A 197 -11.00 -11.32 14.51
N ASP A 198 -11.13 -10.02 14.75
CA ASP A 198 -12.29 -9.20 14.37
C ASP A 198 -12.17 -8.56 12.98
N GLY A 199 -11.12 -8.90 12.22
CA GLY A 199 -10.85 -8.33 10.90
C GLY A 199 -10.32 -6.89 10.94
N GLN A 200 -9.92 -6.39 12.11
CA GLN A 200 -9.13 -5.17 12.26
C GLN A 200 -7.64 -5.48 12.29
N PHE A 201 -6.83 -4.43 12.36
CA PHE A 201 -5.38 -4.52 12.46
C PHE A 201 -4.89 -3.92 13.76
N ASP A 202 -4.00 -4.61 14.47
CA ASP A 202 -3.18 -3.98 15.51
C ASP A 202 -1.96 -3.34 14.87
N ILE A 203 -1.70 -2.07 15.14
CA ILE A 203 -0.61 -1.33 14.50
C ILE A 203 0.68 -1.62 15.28
N ILE A 204 1.57 -2.42 14.70
CA ILE A 204 2.81 -2.85 15.35
C ILE A 204 4.02 -1.98 14.99
N SER A 205 3.93 -1.24 13.88
CA SER A 205 4.98 -0.31 13.46
C SER A 205 4.39 0.84 12.64
N GLN A 206 4.97 2.02 12.78
CA GLN A 206 4.62 3.21 12.03
C GLN A 206 5.89 4.06 11.82
N THR A 207 6.10 4.54 10.59
CA THR A 207 7.16 5.50 10.29
C THR A 207 6.72 6.94 10.59
N ALA A 208 7.66 7.89 10.62
CA ALA A 208 7.32 9.28 10.34
C ALA A 208 6.79 9.41 8.89
N GLU A 209 6.25 10.56 8.50
CA GLU A 209 5.76 10.73 7.14
C GLU A 209 6.91 10.61 6.11
N VAL A 210 6.73 9.69 5.17
CA VAL A 210 7.68 9.39 4.09
C VAL A 210 7.21 10.12 2.83
N PRO A 211 8.07 10.92 2.18
CA PRO A 211 7.75 11.51 0.89
C PRO A 211 7.45 10.41 -0.13
N GLY A 212 6.27 10.44 -0.74
CA GLY A 212 5.95 9.52 -1.83
C GLY A 212 6.88 9.75 -3.01
N ASP A 213 7.45 8.67 -3.53
CA ASP A 213 8.30 8.67 -4.71
C ASP A 213 7.62 7.91 -5.85
N ALA A 214 7.64 8.49 -7.04
CA ALA A 214 7.01 7.93 -8.22
C ALA A 214 7.88 6.85 -8.87
N TRP A 215 9.21 6.95 -8.73
CA TRP A 215 10.16 6.09 -9.43
C TRP A 215 11.07 5.41 -8.45
N THR A 216 11.23 4.10 -8.61
CA THR A 216 12.10 3.31 -7.75
C THR A 216 13.56 3.47 -8.14
N ASP A 217 14.43 3.64 -7.14
CA ASP A 217 15.88 3.65 -7.32
C ASP A 217 16.46 2.26 -7.63
N TYR A 218 15.73 1.18 -7.29
CA TYR A 218 16.22 -0.19 -7.45
C TYR A 218 16.28 -0.67 -8.90
N LEU A 219 15.44 -0.14 -9.79
CA LEU A 219 15.38 -0.61 -11.18
C LEU A 219 16.14 0.34 -12.11
N PRO A 220 17.09 -0.16 -12.95
CA PRO A 220 17.87 0.70 -13.84
C PRO A 220 17.03 1.59 -14.76
N GLU A 221 15.87 1.09 -15.22
CA GLU A 221 14.97 1.85 -16.10
C GLU A 221 14.31 3.07 -15.44
N SER A 222 14.22 3.10 -14.11
CA SER A 222 13.54 4.17 -13.35
C SER A 222 14.46 4.95 -12.42
N ALA A 223 15.64 4.43 -12.09
CA ALA A 223 16.58 5.04 -11.15
C ALA A 223 17.09 6.43 -11.59
N GLU A 224 16.96 6.76 -12.88
CA GLU A 224 17.34 8.08 -13.41
C GLU A 224 16.15 9.02 -13.57
N LEU A 225 14.93 8.54 -13.29
CA LEU A 225 13.70 9.28 -13.48
C LEU A 225 13.31 10.02 -12.21
N VAL A 226 12.88 11.26 -12.39
CA VAL A 226 12.25 12.05 -11.34
C VAL A 226 10.90 12.56 -11.84
N SER A 227 9.98 12.78 -10.90
CA SER A 227 8.70 13.42 -11.17
C SER A 227 8.68 14.79 -10.50
N ASP A 228 8.47 15.85 -11.27
CA ASP A 228 8.24 17.21 -10.74
C ASP A 228 7.35 17.98 -11.72
N TRP A 229 6.09 18.15 -11.34
CA TRP A 229 5.12 18.88 -12.14
C TRP A 229 5.14 20.40 -11.89
N GLN A 230 5.83 20.86 -10.85
CA GLN A 230 5.92 22.28 -10.52
C GLN A 230 7.05 22.96 -11.28
N SER A 231 8.25 22.38 -11.27
CA SER A 231 9.43 22.99 -11.89
C SER A 231 9.73 22.45 -13.28
N LEU A 232 9.52 21.15 -13.52
CA LEU A 232 9.82 20.48 -14.79
C LEU A 232 8.59 20.27 -15.66
N GLY A 233 7.39 20.34 -15.07
CA GLY A 233 6.14 20.04 -15.76
C GLY A 233 6.08 18.60 -16.28
N CYS A 234 6.77 17.66 -15.61
CA CYS A 234 6.98 16.32 -16.12
C CYS A 234 6.96 15.27 -15.01
N GLY A 235 6.18 14.20 -15.22
CA GLY A 235 6.15 13.05 -14.33
C GLY A 235 7.26 12.02 -14.58
N MET A 236 7.85 11.99 -15.78
CA MET A 236 8.91 11.06 -16.20
C MET A 236 10.12 11.80 -16.74
N TYR A 237 10.75 12.62 -15.91
CA TYR A 237 11.93 13.40 -16.34
C TYR A 237 13.20 12.58 -16.16
N ASN A 238 13.92 12.31 -17.25
CA ASN A 238 15.20 11.65 -17.16
C ASN A 238 16.30 12.67 -16.85
N THR A 239 16.95 12.48 -15.70
CA THR A 239 17.98 13.40 -15.18
C THR A 239 19.29 13.37 -15.97
N LYS A 240 19.58 12.29 -16.70
CA LYS A 240 20.79 12.17 -17.54
C LYS A 240 20.60 12.84 -18.90
N THR A 241 19.51 12.55 -19.60
CA THR A 241 19.23 13.14 -20.92
C THR A 241 18.64 14.54 -20.82
N LYS A 242 18.15 14.93 -19.63
CA LYS A 242 17.46 16.20 -19.37
C LYS A 242 16.20 16.37 -20.20
N THR A 243 15.51 15.26 -20.49
CA THR A 243 14.29 15.24 -21.31
C THR A 243 13.13 14.63 -20.53
N CYS A 244 11.93 15.15 -20.78
CA CYS A 244 10.71 14.48 -20.36
C CYS A 244 10.44 13.30 -21.30
N ILE A 245 10.41 12.07 -20.77
CA ILE A 245 10.15 10.86 -21.57
C ILE A 245 8.66 10.78 -21.94
N GLN A 246 7.80 11.21 -21.03
CA GLN A 246 6.35 11.16 -21.22
C GLN A 246 5.71 12.51 -20.86
N LEU A 247 5.34 13.26 -21.90
CA LEU A 247 4.65 14.55 -21.76
C LEU A 247 3.12 14.40 -21.63
N THR A 248 2.57 13.29 -22.12
CA THR A 248 1.14 12.98 -22.08
C THR A 248 0.89 11.74 -21.25
N SER A 249 -0.01 11.83 -20.27
CA SER A 249 -0.54 10.68 -19.55
C SER A 249 -1.04 9.60 -20.53
N ASN A 250 -0.87 8.31 -20.18
CA ASN A 250 -1.49 7.19 -20.92
C ASN A 250 -3.01 7.09 -20.66
N TYR A 251 -3.54 7.97 -19.81
CA TYR A 251 -4.94 8.14 -19.44
C TYR A 251 -5.44 9.52 -19.83
#